data_AF-A0AA41V7B3-F1
#
_entry.id   AF-A0AA41V7B3-F1
#
_cell.length_a   1.000
_cell.length_b   1.000
_cell.length_c   1.000
_cell.angle_alpha   90.00
_cell.angle_beta   90.00
_cell.angle_gamma   90.00
#
_symmetry.space_group_name_H-M   'P 1'
#
loop_
_entity.id
_entity.type
_entity.pdbx_description
1 polymer ?
#
loop_
_entity_poly.entity_id
_entity_poly.type
_entity_poly.pdbx_seq_one_letter_code
_entity_poly.pdbx_strand_id
1 'polypeptide(L)'
;MLGSYTEFGSESDQYKWLQADLAKVDRNRTSWLIVIVHAPWYTTNIDHQLEYASVGMKNAMEDLIYEARVDAVFAGHVHSYERFVRLTLLSILIICWFSEP
;
A
#
# COMPACT_ATOMS: atom_id res chain seq x y z
N MET A 1 6.29 6.61 0.79
CA MET A 1 6.52 5.31 0.11
C MET A 1 6.91 4.32 1.18
N LEU A 2 6.46 3.06 1.08
CA LEU A 2 6.72 2.03 2.07
C LEU A 2 7.63 0.93 1.50
N GLY A 3 8.53 0.42 2.34
CA GLY A 3 9.46 -0.65 2.01
C GLY A 3 8.87 -2.01 2.36
N SER A 4 8.36 -2.72 1.35
CA SER A 4 7.77 -4.08 1.50
C SER A 4 8.77 -5.15 1.95
N TYR A 5 10.07 -4.93 1.79
CA TYR A 5 11.15 -5.87 2.12
C TYR A 5 12.05 -5.38 3.27
N THR A 6 11.48 -4.57 4.14
CA THR A 6 12.11 -4.13 5.39
C THR A 6 11.16 -4.45 6.55
N GLU A 7 11.63 -4.35 7.79
CA GLU A 7 10.75 -4.54 8.95
C GLU A 7 9.54 -3.60 8.89
N PHE A 8 8.34 -4.16 8.97
CA PHE A 8 7.06 -3.44 8.90
C PHE A 8 6.10 -3.80 10.06
N GLY A 9 6.52 -4.66 10.99
CA GLY A 9 5.74 -4.95 12.20
C GLY A 9 5.52 -3.70 13.06
N SER A 10 4.57 -3.74 14.00
CA SER A 10 4.21 -2.59 14.85
C SER A 10 5.40 -1.98 15.61
N GLU A 11 6.42 -2.80 15.92
CA GLU A 11 7.63 -2.36 16.60
C GLU A 11 8.71 -1.78 15.69
N SER A 12 8.56 -1.92 14.37
CA SER A 12 9.53 -1.44 13.38
C SER A 12 9.59 0.08 13.30
N ASP A 13 10.76 0.59 12.91
CA ASP A 13 10.95 2.02 12.65
C ASP A 13 10.03 2.51 11.52
N GLN A 14 9.80 1.69 10.49
CA GLN A 14 8.92 2.02 9.38
C GLN A 14 7.47 2.22 9.84
N TYR A 15 6.96 1.34 10.70
CA TYR A 15 5.60 1.45 11.23
C TYR A 15 5.42 2.71 12.08
N LYS A 16 6.35 2.93 13.01
CA LYS A 16 6.36 4.11 13.90
C LYS A 16 6.49 5.40 13.09
N TRP A 17 7.35 5.40 12.07
CA TRP A 17 7.48 6.50 11.12
C TRP A 17 6.17 6.77 10.38
N LEU A 18 5.54 5.75 9.81
CA LEU A 18 4.30 5.88 9.05
C LEU A 18 3.18 6.49 9.91
N GLN A 19 3.00 5.97 11.12
CA GLN A 19 2.01 6.52 12.06
C GLN A 19 2.26 8.00 12.37
N ALA A 20 3.51 8.37 12.64
CA ALA A 20 3.88 9.76 12.91
C ALA A 20 3.80 10.67 11.68
N ASP A 21 4.02 10.15 10.47
CA ASP A 21 3.94 10.90 9.23
C ASP A 21 2.49 11.19 8.85
N LEU A 22 1.61 10.17 8.92
CA LEU A 22 0.18 10.32 8.66
C LEU A 22 -0.48 11.31 9.63
N ALA A 23 -0.07 11.34 10.90
CA ALA A 23 -0.58 12.28 11.89
C ALA A 23 -0.27 13.76 11.57
N LYS A 24 0.72 14.04 10.70
CA LYS A 24 1.10 15.40 10.29
C LYS A 24 0.33 15.90 9.06
N VAL A 25 -0.42 15.03 8.39
CA VAL A 25 -1.11 15.36 7.15
C VAL A 25 -2.31 16.27 7.42
N ASP A 26 -2.24 17.51 6.91
CA ASP A 26 -3.37 18.43 6.90
C ASP A 26 -4.18 18.30 5.61
N ARG A 27 -5.33 17.62 5.68
CA ARG A 27 -6.20 17.35 4.52
C ARG A 27 -6.80 18.59 3.87
N ASN A 28 -6.82 19.75 4.53
CA ASN A 28 -7.23 21.00 3.90
C ASN A 28 -6.16 21.54 2.94
N ARG A 29 -4.90 21.19 3.16
CA ARG A 29 -3.76 21.59 2.33
C ARG A 29 -3.34 20.50 1.35
N THR A 30 -3.44 19.23 1.77
CA THR A 30 -3.11 18.06 0.96
C THR A 30 -4.37 17.26 0.69
N SER A 31 -5.07 17.61 -0.39
CA SER A 31 -6.34 16.97 -0.75
C SER A 31 -6.16 15.49 -1.12
N TRP A 32 -5.03 15.14 -1.74
CA TRP A 32 -4.70 13.77 -2.15
C TRP A 32 -3.59 13.20 -1.28
N LEU A 33 -3.84 12.03 -0.71
CA LEU A 33 -2.88 11.22 0.01
C LEU A 33 -2.73 9.88 -0.71
N ILE A 34 -1.51 9.58 -1.14
CA ILE A 34 -1.21 8.40 -1.96
C ILE A 34 -0.15 7.57 -1.25
N VAL A 35 -0.39 6.27 -1.17
CA VAL A 35 0.59 5.29 -0.69
C VAL A 35 1.17 4.54 -1.87
N ILE A 36 2.48 4.25 -1.80
CA ILE A 36 3.18 3.44 -2.79
C ILE A 36 3.88 2.32 -2.04
N VAL A 37 3.62 1.08 -2.45
CA VAL A 37 4.22 -0.16 -1.96
C VAL A 37 4.80 -0.92 -3.15
N HIS A 38 5.73 -1.85 -2.91
CA HIS A 38 6.20 -2.71 -3.99
C HIS A 38 5.32 -3.96 -4.11
N ALA A 39 5.23 -4.74 -3.03
CA ALA A 39 4.43 -5.96 -2.97
C ALA A 39 2.94 -5.63 -2.78
N PRO A 40 2.04 -6.10 -3.67
CA PRO A 40 0.63 -5.73 -3.64
C PRO A 40 -0.13 -6.45 -2.53
N TRP A 41 -0.82 -5.69 -1.69
CA TRP A 41 -1.64 -6.23 -0.58
C TRP A 41 -2.89 -6.99 -1.07
N TYR A 42 -3.38 -6.62 -2.24
CA TYR A 42 -4.48 -7.27 -2.94
C TYR A 42 -3.96 -7.66 -4.31
N THR A 43 -4.16 -8.90 -4.73
CA THR A 43 -3.93 -9.27 -6.13
C THR A 43 -4.77 -10.49 -6.47
N THR A 44 -5.27 -10.57 -7.71
CA THR A 44 -5.98 -11.74 -8.23
C THR A 44 -5.10 -12.63 -9.12
N ASN A 45 -3.89 -12.18 -9.46
CA ASN A 45 -2.89 -13.01 -10.12
C ASN A 45 -2.44 -14.15 -9.21
N ILE A 46 -2.24 -15.33 -9.78
CA ILE A 46 -1.76 -16.50 -9.03
C ILE A 46 -0.33 -16.26 -8.55
N ASP A 47 0.48 -15.61 -9.38
CA ASP A 47 1.85 -15.23 -9.02
C ASP A 47 1.83 -14.16 -7.93
N HIS A 48 2.72 -14.33 -6.94
CA HIS A 48 2.88 -13.41 -5.80
C HIS A 48 1.66 -13.27 -4.88
N GLN A 49 0.66 -14.15 -5.02
CA GLN A 49 -0.40 -14.31 -4.02
C GLN A 49 0.17 -14.77 -2.69
N LEU A 50 -0.36 -14.21 -1.61
CA LEU A 50 -0.08 -14.64 -0.23
C LEU A 50 1.39 -14.51 0.23
N GLU A 51 2.22 -13.77 -0.50
CA GLU A 51 3.59 -13.49 -0.07
C GLU A 51 3.63 -12.77 1.28
N TYR A 52 4.65 -13.05 2.09
CA TYR A 52 4.82 -12.42 3.40
C TYR A 52 4.89 -10.89 3.30
N ALA A 53 5.61 -10.36 2.30
CA ALA A 53 5.70 -8.93 2.04
C ALA A 53 4.35 -8.29 1.65
N SER A 54 3.42 -9.07 1.11
CA SER A 54 2.07 -8.63 0.75
C SER A 54 1.10 -8.75 1.93
N VAL A 55 0.87 -9.98 2.43
CA VAL A 55 -0.13 -10.25 3.48
C VAL A 55 0.32 -9.77 4.84
N GLY A 56 1.60 -9.96 5.18
CA GLY A 56 2.15 -9.51 6.46
C GLY A 56 2.10 -7.99 6.59
N MET A 57 2.51 -7.28 5.54
CA MET A 57 2.51 -5.83 5.53
C MET A 57 1.10 -5.25 5.51
N LYS A 58 0.18 -5.85 4.74
CA LYS A 58 -1.26 -5.52 4.78
C LYS A 58 -1.79 -5.63 6.20
N ASN A 59 -1.61 -6.79 6.84
CA ASN A 59 -2.11 -7.04 8.19
C ASN A 59 -1.52 -6.06 9.22
N ALA A 60 -0.29 -5.61 9.04
CA ALA A 60 0.32 -4.63 9.92
C ALA A 60 -0.21 -3.21 9.68
N MET A 61 -0.24 -2.74 8.42
CA MET A 61 -0.31 -1.31 8.11
C MET A 61 -1.61 -0.84 7.45
N GLU A 62 -2.51 -1.76 7.06
CA GLU A 62 -3.75 -1.40 6.36
C GLU A 62 -4.63 -0.46 7.19
N ASP A 63 -4.78 -0.74 8.48
CA ASP A 63 -5.61 0.09 9.37
C ASP A 63 -5.06 1.51 9.49
N LEU A 64 -3.73 1.69 9.55
CA LEU A 64 -3.12 3.02 9.61
C LEU A 64 -3.49 3.88 8.39
N ILE A 65 -3.38 3.30 7.19
CA ILE A 65 -3.64 4.04 5.95
C ILE A 65 -5.15 4.22 5.70
N TYR A 66 -5.96 3.28 6.21
CA TYR A 66 -7.42 3.39 6.20
C TYR A 66 -7.89 4.54 7.09
N GLU A 67 -7.41 4.61 8.33
CA GLU A 67 -7.74 5.68 9.28
C GLU A 67 -7.30 7.06 8.77
N ALA A 68 -6.14 7.14 8.11
CA ALA A 68 -5.65 8.37 7.47
C ALA A 68 -6.42 8.76 6.19
N ARG A 69 -7.39 7.93 5.77
CA ARG A 69 -8.20 8.11 4.56
C ARG A 69 -7.35 8.27 3.31
N VAL A 70 -6.36 7.41 3.12
CA VAL A 70 -5.56 7.37 1.88
C VAL A 70 -6.50 7.23 0.68
N ASP A 71 -6.23 8.01 -0.37
CA ASP A 71 -7.10 8.08 -1.54
C ASP A 71 -6.79 6.99 -2.56
N ALA A 72 -5.51 6.68 -2.72
CA ALA A 72 -5.05 5.62 -3.60
C ALA A 72 -3.79 4.90 -3.09
N VAL A 73 -3.70 3.61 -3.39
CA VAL A 73 -2.49 2.80 -3.18
C VAL A 73 -1.97 2.33 -4.53
N PHE A 74 -0.70 2.57 -4.82
CA PHE A 74 -0.01 2.03 -5.97
C PHE A 74 0.94 0.91 -5.56
N ALA A 75 0.84 -0.22 -6.27
CA ALA A 75 1.71 -1.37 -6.09
C ALA A 75 2.27 -1.86 -7.43
N GLY A 76 3.44 -2.48 -7.38
CA GLY A 76 4.11 -3.12 -8.52
C GLY A 76 4.25 -4.63 -8.28
N HIS A 77 5.47 -5.15 -8.48
CA HIS A 77 5.89 -6.55 -8.25
C HIS A 77 5.23 -7.57 -9.19
N VAL A 78 3.90 -7.60 -9.27
CA VAL A 78 3.16 -8.42 -10.23
C VAL A 78 3.23 -7.77 -11.61
N HIS A 79 3.72 -8.51 -12.62
CA HIS A 79 3.85 -8.04 -14.00
C HIS A 79 2.51 -8.03 -14.76
N SER A 80 1.51 -7.37 -14.20
CA SER A 80 0.18 -7.22 -14.78
C SER A 80 -0.47 -5.91 -14.29
N TYR A 81 -1.58 -5.50 -14.90
CA TYR A 81 -2.38 -4.38 -14.42
C TYR A 81 -3.67 -4.86 -13.76
N GLU A 82 -3.90 -4.45 -12.51
CA GLU A 82 -5.14 -4.69 -11.79
C GLU A 82 -5.64 -3.40 -11.13
N ARG A 83 -6.95 -3.16 -11.21
CA ARG A 83 -7.59 -2.04 -10.53
C ARG A 83 -8.81 -2.52 -9.78
N PHE A 84 -8.82 -2.24 -8.48
CA PHE A 84 -9.94 -2.59 -7.63
C PHE A 84 -10.90 -1.40 -7.54
N VAL A 85 -12.19 -1.71 -7.44
CA VAL A 85 -13.16 -0.75 -6.89
C VAL A 85 -12.81 -0.47 -5.43
N ARG A 86 -13.36 0.59 -4.84
CA ARG A 86 -13.14 0.87 -3.42
C ARG A 86 -13.61 -0.32 -2.57
N LEU A 87 -12.65 -1.09 -2.08
CA LEU A 87 -12.85 -2.05 -1.02
C LEU A 87 -12.85 -1.22 0.25
N THR A 88 -14.03 -1.05 0.86
CA THR A 88 -14.20 -0.28 2.11
C THR A 88 -13.42 1.04 2.10
N LEU A 89 -13.75 1.94 1.17
CA LEU A 89 -13.25 3.33 1.00
C LEU A 89 -11.84 3.56 0.42
N LEU A 90 -10.97 2.56 0.24
CA LEU A 90 -9.65 2.73 -0.41
C LEU A 90 -9.69 2.38 -1.91
N SER A 91 -9.37 3.32 -2.80
CA SER A 91 -9.21 3.01 -4.23
C SER A 91 -7.83 2.38 -4.44
N ILE A 92 -7.75 1.05 -4.54
CA ILE A 92 -6.45 0.39 -4.74
C ILE A 92 -6.20 0.25 -6.24
N LEU A 93 -5.09 0.84 -6.69
CA LEU A 93 -4.72 0.89 -8.09
C LEU A 93 -3.32 0.30 -8.25
N ILE A 94 -3.24 -0.95 -8.69
CA ILE A 94 -1.95 -1.61 -8.92
C ILE A 94 -1.49 -1.22 -10.32
N ILE A 95 -0.51 -0.32 -10.38
CA ILE A 95 0.12 0.07 -11.64
C ILE A 95 1.42 -0.71 -11.76
N CYS A 96 1.44 -1.66 -12.70
CA CYS A 96 2.68 -2.14 -13.24
C CYS A 96 3.05 -1.35 -14.50
N TRP A 97 4.29 -0.88 -14.54
CA TRP A 97 4.92 -0.26 -15.70
C TRP A 97 5.24 -1.34 -16.73
N PHE A 98 4.85 -1.11 -17.99
CA PHE A 98 5.16 -1.99 -19.10
C PHE A 98 6.67 -2.12 -19.31
N SER A 99 7.18 -3.34 -19.28
CA SER A 99 8.25 -3.73 -20.19
C SER A 99 7.94 -5.11 -20.74
N GLU A 100 7.40 -5.11 -21.96
CA GLU A 100 7.44 -6.25 -22.89
C GLU A 100 8.80 -6.30 -23.59
N PRO A 101 9.22 -7.42 -24.22
CA PRO A 101 8.42 -8.59 -24.65
C PRO A 101 8.69 -9.91 -23.91
#